data_AF-A0A392NBP5-F1
#
_entry.id   AF-A0A392NBP5-F1
#
_cell.length_a   1.000
_cell.length_b   1.000
_cell.length_c   1.000
_cell.angle_alpha   90.00
_cell.angle_beta   90.00
_cell.angle_gamma   90.00
#
_symmetry.space_group_name_H-M   'P 1'
#
loop_
_entity.id
_entity.type
_entity.pdbx_description
1 polymer ?
#
loop_
_entity_poly.entity_id
_entity_poly.type
_entity_poly.pdbx_seq_one_letter_code
_entity_poly.pdbx_strand_id
1 'polypeptide(L)'
;AASMFKGPVPPIVPFSLGSLGFMTPFYSENYKECLESVLKGPISITLRHRLLCHVVRDAAKNEFETEEPILVLNEVTIDRGISSYLTNLECYCDNSFVTCVQGDGLILSTTSGSTAYSLAAGGSMVHPQ
;
A
#
# COMPACT_ATOMS: atom_id res chain seq x y z
N ALA A 1 -8.85 -7.73 -2.19
CA ALA A 1 -9.04 -7.11 -3.52
C ALA A 1 -7.72 -6.64 -4.13
N ALA A 2 -6.95 -5.78 -3.46
CA ALA A 2 -5.69 -5.25 -4.00
C ALA A 2 -4.67 -6.33 -4.44
N SER A 3 -4.55 -7.43 -3.68
CA SER A 3 -3.71 -8.59 -4.01
C SER A 3 -4.32 -9.54 -5.04
N MET A 4 -5.64 -9.53 -5.19
CA MET A 4 -6.39 -10.44 -6.09
C MET A 4 -6.31 -9.96 -7.54
N PHE A 5 -6.32 -8.65 -7.76
CA PHE A 5 -6.29 -8.04 -9.08
C PHE A 5 -4.88 -7.53 -9.38
N LYS A 6 -4.07 -8.32 -10.08
CA LYS A 6 -2.73 -7.90 -10.55
C LYS A 6 -2.77 -6.86 -11.69
N GLY A 7 -3.95 -6.57 -12.24
CA GLY A 7 -4.15 -5.62 -13.33
C GLY A 7 -5.22 -4.59 -13.00
N PRO A 8 -6.06 -4.20 -13.97
CA PRO A 8 -7.23 -3.35 -13.73
C PRO A 8 -8.08 -3.90 -12.59
N VAL A 9 -8.44 -3.02 -11.66
CA VAL A 9 -9.28 -3.36 -10.52
C VAL A 9 -10.70 -2.88 -10.85
N PRO A 10 -11.73 -3.75 -10.77
CA PRO A 10 -13.11 -3.31 -10.92
C PRO A 10 -13.45 -2.31 -9.80
N PRO A 11 -14.47 -1.45 -9.98
CA PRO A 11 -14.95 -0.59 -8.90
C PRO A 11 -15.26 -1.40 -7.64
N ILE A 12 -14.73 -0.95 -6.51
CA ILE A 12 -14.94 -1.59 -5.21
C ILE A 12 -15.90 -0.71 -4.40
N VAL A 13 -16.94 -1.32 -3.83
CA VAL A 13 -17.87 -0.67 -2.90
C VAL A 13 -17.68 -1.28 -1.51
N PRO A 14 -16.86 -0.65 -0.65
CA PRO A 14 -16.48 -1.23 0.63
C PRO A 14 -17.40 -0.75 1.76
N PHE A 15 -17.99 -1.70 2.49
CA PHE A 15 -18.86 -1.43 3.64
C PHE A 15 -18.12 -1.69 4.96
N SER A 16 -18.29 -0.80 5.94
CA SER A 16 -17.82 -0.98 7.31
C SER A 16 -18.82 -1.83 8.11
N LEU A 17 -18.32 -2.86 8.80
CA LEU A 17 -19.09 -3.70 9.73
C LEU A 17 -19.00 -3.22 11.20
N GLY A 18 -18.54 -1.99 11.40
CA GLY A 18 -18.26 -1.40 12.71
C GLY A 18 -18.02 0.09 12.58
N SER A 19 -16.92 0.59 13.16
CA SER A 19 -16.54 1.99 12.97
C SER A 19 -16.17 2.28 11.52
N LEU A 20 -16.37 3.53 11.13
CA LEU A 20 -15.97 4.02 9.81
C LEU A 20 -14.45 4.04 9.70
N GLY A 21 -13.92 3.57 8.58
CA GLY A 21 -12.50 3.55 8.27
C GLY A 21 -12.19 4.34 7.00
N PHE A 22 -10.93 4.70 6.80
CA PHE A 22 -10.46 5.48 5.64
C PHE A 22 -10.73 4.84 4.27
N MET A 23 -10.95 3.52 4.24
CA MET A 23 -11.24 2.76 3.02
C MET A 23 -12.67 2.19 2.95
N THR A 24 -13.50 2.38 3.98
CA THR A 24 -14.86 1.79 4.07
C THR A 24 -15.85 2.90 4.43
N PRO A 25 -16.28 3.73 3.46
CA PRO A 25 -17.08 4.92 3.74
C PRO A 25 -18.59 4.62 3.88
N PHE A 26 -19.02 3.38 3.64
CA PHE A 26 -20.43 3.00 3.66
C PHE A 26 -20.77 2.15 4.88
N TYR A 27 -21.85 2.49 5.58
CA TYR A 27 -22.40 1.65 6.64
C TYR A 27 -23.05 0.38 6.08
N SER A 28 -22.71 -0.77 6.64
CA SER A 28 -23.22 -2.06 6.16
C SER A 28 -24.74 -2.19 6.30
N GLU A 29 -25.36 -1.48 7.24
CA GLU A 29 -26.79 -1.44 7.46
C GLU A 29 -27.55 -0.93 6.23
N ASN A 30 -26.94 0.00 5.49
CA ASN A 30 -27.53 0.66 4.32
C ASN A 30 -27.06 0.05 3.00
N TYR A 31 -26.55 -1.20 3.00
CA TYR A 31 -25.94 -1.80 1.81
C TYR A 31 -26.90 -1.86 0.61
N LYS A 32 -28.19 -2.14 0.84
CA LYS A 32 -29.17 -2.27 -0.24
C LYS A 32 -29.34 -0.95 -1.00
N GLU A 33 -29.59 0.13 -0.28
CA GLU A 33 -29.78 1.47 -0.85
C GLU A 33 -28.52 1.94 -1.57
N CYS A 34 -27.35 1.70 -0.96
CA CYS A 34 -26.05 2.04 -1.55
C CYS A 34 -25.83 1.29 -2.87
N LEU A 35 -26.03 -0.03 -2.89
CA LEU A 35 -25.85 -0.83 -4.10
C LEU A 35 -26.87 -0.47 -5.18
N GLU A 36 -28.13 -0.23 -4.83
CA GLU A 36 -29.13 0.24 -5.79
C GLU A 36 -28.74 1.57 -6.42
N SER A 37 -28.27 2.53 -5.63
CA SER A 37 -27.78 3.82 -6.11
C SER A 37 -26.58 3.65 -7.05
N VAL A 38 -25.62 2.79 -6.68
CA VAL A 38 -24.44 2.49 -7.50
C VAL A 38 -24.82 1.87 -8.85
N LEU A 39 -25.82 0.98 -8.87
CA LEU A 39 -26.29 0.31 -10.09
C LEU A 39 -27.14 1.22 -10.99
N LYS A 40 -27.91 2.15 -10.40
CA LYS A 40 -28.76 3.11 -11.13
C LYS A 40 -27.97 4.31 -11.66
N GLY A 41 -26.87 4.67 -11.00
CA GLY A 41 -25.99 5.78 -11.36
C GLY A 41 -26.60 7.17 -11.09
N PRO A 42 -25.85 8.26 -11.32
CA PRO A 42 -24.41 8.34 -11.57
C PRO A 42 -23.58 8.08 -10.30
N ILE A 43 -22.36 7.55 -10.47
CA ILE A 43 -21.44 7.27 -9.36
C ILE A 43 -20.20 8.17 -9.43
N SER A 44 -19.68 8.53 -8.26
CA SER A 44 -18.33 9.11 -8.14
C SER A 44 -17.35 8.01 -7.76
N ILE A 45 -16.18 7.99 -8.41
CA ILE A 45 -15.12 7.02 -8.16
C ILE A 45 -13.87 7.77 -7.71
N THR A 46 -13.28 7.33 -6.60
CA THR A 46 -11.96 7.79 -6.16
C THR A 46 -10.91 6.78 -6.54
N LEU A 47 -10.01 7.16 -7.47
CA LEU A 47 -8.86 6.34 -7.83
C LEU A 47 -7.83 6.39 -6.70
N ARG A 48 -7.25 5.23 -6.37
CA ARG A 48 -6.18 5.11 -5.38
C ARG A 48 -4.97 4.47 -6.03
N HIS A 49 -3.81 5.11 -5.89
CA HIS A 49 -2.56 4.61 -6.43
C HIS A 49 -2.10 3.33 -5.72
N ARG A 50 -1.34 2.50 -6.44
CA ARG A 50 -0.63 1.35 -5.89
C ARG A 50 0.86 1.48 -6.20
N LEU A 51 1.70 1.00 -5.31
CA LEU A 51 3.13 0.80 -5.58
C LEU A 51 3.32 -0.48 -6.39
N LEU A 52 4.18 -0.42 -7.39
CA LEU A 52 4.72 -1.58 -8.08
C LEU A 52 6.10 -1.87 -7.47
N CYS A 53 6.20 -2.97 -6.73
CA CYS A 53 7.41 -3.35 -6.02
C CYS A 53 8.08 -4.54 -6.72
N HIS A 54 9.39 -4.43 -6.94
CA HIS A 54 10.23 -5.51 -7.43
C HIS A 54 11.23 -5.89 -6.35
N VAL A 55 11.31 -7.17 -6.02
CA VAL A 55 12.35 -7.71 -5.15
C VAL A 55 13.40 -8.35 -6.04
N VAL A 56 14.60 -7.75 -6.04
CA VAL A 56 15.75 -8.24 -6.80
C VAL A 56 16.76 -8.76 -5.79
N ARG A 57 17.10 -10.05 -5.91
CA ARG A 57 18.12 -10.68 -5.07
C ARG A 57 19.36 -10.94 -5.92
N ASP A 58 20.51 -10.59 -5.38
CA ASP A 58 21.79 -11.00 -5.97
C ASP A 58 21.97 -12.49 -5.66
N ALA A 59 21.78 -13.36 -6.65
CA ALA A 59 22.04 -14.77 -6.46
C ALA A 59 23.56 -15.00 -6.47
N ALA A 60 24.05 -15.91 -5.63
CA ALA A 60 25.47 -16.31 -5.59
C ALA A 60 26.03 -16.86 -6.93
N LYS A 61 25.23 -16.88 -8.01
CA LYS A 61 25.57 -17.32 -9.36
C LYS A 61 25.34 -16.21 -10.42
N ASN A 62 25.68 -14.95 -10.18
CA ASN A 62 25.64 -13.87 -11.19
C ASN A 62 24.31 -13.75 -12.01
N GLU A 63 23.21 -14.30 -11.50
CA GLU A 63 21.88 -14.23 -12.10
C GLU A 63 21.01 -13.46 -11.12
N PHE A 64 20.38 -12.38 -11.58
CA PHE A 64 19.42 -11.65 -10.76
C PHE A 64 18.13 -12.47 -10.69
N GLU A 65 17.87 -13.11 -9.55
CA GLU A 65 16.55 -13.67 -9.29
C GLU A 65 15.60 -12.51 -9.00
N THR A 66 14.77 -12.20 -10.00
CA THR A 66 13.71 -11.20 -9.87
C THR A 66 12.42 -11.93 -9.55
N GLU A 67 11.85 -11.67 -8.37
CA GLU A 67 10.53 -12.17 -8.03
C GLU A 67 9.46 -11.46 -8.88
N GLU A 68 8.30 -12.11 -9.02
CA GLU A 68 7.15 -11.50 -9.68
C GLU A 68 6.80 -10.14 -9.04
N PRO A 69 6.47 -9.11 -9.83
CA PRO A 69 6.13 -7.81 -9.30
C PRO A 69 4.94 -7.87 -8.33
N ILE A 70 5.06 -7.13 -7.24
CA ILE A 70 4.06 -7.07 -6.18
C ILE A 70 3.36 -5.71 -6.27
N LEU A 71 2.04 -5.73 -6.43
CA LEU A 71 1.21 -4.52 -6.37
C LEU A 71 0.72 -4.30 -4.95
N VAL A 72 1.04 -3.14 -4.40
CA VAL A 72 0.82 -2.81 -2.99
C VAL A 72 -0.06 -1.57 -2.86
N LEU A 73 -1.15 -1.68 -2.10
CA LEU A 73 -2.08 -0.57 -1.90
C LEU A 73 -1.64 0.38 -0.79
N ASN A 74 -1.15 -0.15 0.33
CA ASN A 74 -0.85 0.67 1.51
C ASN A 74 0.64 1.02 1.54
N GLU A 75 1.50 0.09 1.95
CA GLU A 75 2.93 0.33 2.07
C GLU A 75 3.78 -0.92 1.80
N VAL A 76 5.01 -0.68 1.36
CA VAL A 76 6.11 -1.66 1.41
C VAL A 76 6.94 -1.37 2.65
N THR A 77 7.10 -2.37 3.52
CA THR A 77 7.90 -2.26 4.73
C THR A 77 9.11 -3.17 4.62
N ILE A 78 10.29 -2.60 4.82
CA ILE A 78 11.55 -3.31 5.02
C ILE A 78 11.86 -3.24 6.50
N ASP A 79 12.04 -4.39 7.15
CA ASP A 79 12.27 -4.48 8.61
C ASP A 79 13.44 -5.43 8.91
N ARG A 80 14.14 -5.21 10.02
CA ARG A 80 15.27 -6.06 10.48
C ARG A 80 14.87 -7.50 10.81
N GLY A 81 13.59 -7.81 10.86
CA GLY A 81 13.02 -9.10 11.23
C GLY A 81 13.44 -9.47 12.66
N ILE A 82 13.92 -10.71 12.81
CA ILE A 82 14.38 -11.23 14.09
C ILE A 82 15.80 -10.77 14.48
N SER A 83 16.49 -10.01 13.62
CA SER A 83 17.84 -9.54 13.90
C SER A 83 17.84 -8.58 15.08
N SER A 84 18.81 -8.74 15.99
CA SER A 84 19.07 -7.78 17.07
C SER A 84 19.86 -6.56 16.61
N TYR A 85 20.39 -6.59 15.37
CA TYR A 85 21.15 -5.49 14.78
C TYR A 85 20.22 -4.58 13.97
N LEU A 86 20.57 -3.29 13.91
CA LEU A 86 19.90 -2.33 13.05
C LEU A 86 20.08 -2.71 11.58
N THR A 87 19.06 -2.49 10.77
CA THR A 87 19.20 -2.51 9.31
C THR A 87 20.11 -1.37 8.86
N ASN A 88 20.83 -1.57 7.76
CA ASN A 88 21.62 -0.54 7.09
C ASN A 88 21.17 -0.48 5.63
N LEU A 89 20.32 0.49 5.29
CA LEU A 89 19.62 0.56 4.02
C LEU A 89 20.08 1.78 3.22
N GLU A 90 20.78 1.56 2.11
CA GLU A 90 21.08 2.63 1.17
C GLU A 90 19.84 2.93 0.32
N CYS A 91 19.40 4.19 0.35
CA CYS A 91 18.21 4.65 -0.33
C CYS A 91 18.60 5.47 -1.55
N TYR A 92 18.10 5.05 -2.71
CA TYR A 92 18.28 5.73 -3.98
C TYR A 92 16.93 6.16 -4.54
N CYS A 93 16.87 7.34 -5.14
CA CYS A 93 15.72 7.85 -5.87
C CYS A 93 16.20 8.28 -7.26
N ASP A 94 15.56 7.80 -8.33
CA ASP A 94 15.98 8.04 -9.72
C ASP A 94 17.50 7.83 -9.92
N ASN A 95 18.00 6.70 -9.42
CA ASN A 95 19.42 6.29 -9.45
C ASN A 95 20.38 7.23 -8.70
N SER A 96 19.87 8.22 -7.96
CA SER A 96 20.67 9.14 -7.15
C SER A 96 20.64 8.73 -5.68
N PHE A 97 21.81 8.69 -5.04
CA PHE A 97 21.90 8.42 -3.61
C PHE A 97 21.20 9.53 -2.81
N VAL A 98 20.30 9.15 -1.91
CA VAL A 98 19.56 10.08 -1.05
C VAL A 98 20.13 10.04 0.35
N THR A 99 20.15 8.87 0.97
CA THR A 99 20.58 8.70 2.36
C THR A 99 20.82 7.23 2.70
N CYS A 100 21.44 6.97 3.84
CA CYS A 100 21.53 5.65 4.46
C CYS A 100 20.66 5.62 5.72
N VAL A 101 19.70 4.70 5.78
CA VAL A 101 18.81 4.52 6.92
C VAL A 101 19.37 3.45 7.84
N GLN A 102 19.60 3.82 9.10
CA GLN A 102 20.01 2.91 10.17
C GLN A 102 18.94 2.85 11.24
N GLY A 103 18.28 1.70 11.39
CA GLY A 103 17.14 1.58 12.29
C GLY A 103 16.45 0.21 12.24
N ASP A 104 15.25 0.16 12.80
CA ASP A 104 14.39 -1.01 12.72
C ASP A 104 14.01 -1.35 11.26
N GLY A 105 13.86 -0.33 10.41
CA GLY A 105 13.46 -0.53 9.03
C GLY A 105 13.16 0.76 8.25
N LEU A 106 12.51 0.60 7.11
CA LEU A 106 12.03 1.68 6.23
C LEU A 106 10.63 1.34 5.69
N ILE A 107 9.74 2.34 5.69
CA ILE A 107 8.37 2.22 5.16
C ILE A 107 8.22 3.14 3.94
N LEU A 108 7.79 2.58 2.82
CA LEU A 108 7.42 3.30 1.60
C LEU A 108 5.91 3.20 1.42
N SER A 109 5.20 4.29 1.67
CA SER A 109 3.73 4.30 1.74
C SER A 109 3.08 5.07 0.59
N THR A 110 1.92 4.61 0.14
CA THR A 110 1.03 5.40 -0.73
C THR A 110 0.27 6.45 0.09
N THR A 111 -0.41 7.37 -0.58
CA THR A 111 -1.35 8.29 0.09
C THR A 111 -2.44 7.55 0.88
N SER A 112 -2.91 6.40 0.39
CA SER A 112 -3.90 5.57 1.10
C SER A 112 -3.29 4.81 2.29
N GLY A 113 -2.02 4.40 2.21
CA GLY A 113 -1.28 3.78 3.31
C GLY A 113 -0.83 4.76 4.40
N SER A 114 -0.90 6.07 4.15
CA SER A 114 -0.47 7.11 5.10
C SER A 114 -1.19 7.03 6.45
N THR A 115 -2.39 6.45 6.49
CA THR A 115 -3.20 6.23 7.70
C THR A 115 -3.07 4.82 8.29
N ALA A 116 -2.24 3.96 7.70
CA ALA A 116 -2.00 2.59 8.13
C ALA A 116 -0.71 2.51 8.97
N TYR A 117 0.22 1.60 8.66
CA TYR A 117 1.42 1.40 9.47
C TYR A 117 2.33 2.63 9.46
N SER A 118 2.36 3.36 8.34
CA SER A 118 3.08 4.64 8.22
C SER A 118 2.69 5.62 9.33
N LEU A 119 1.41 5.73 9.69
CA LEU A 119 0.95 6.63 10.75
C LEU A 119 1.45 6.20 12.13
N ALA A 120 1.40 4.89 12.41
CA ALA A 120 1.88 4.32 13.67
C ALA A 120 3.40 4.52 13.85
N ALA A 121 4.15 4.53 12.75
CA ALA A 121 5.58 4.84 12.73
C ALA A 121 5.91 6.34 12.79
N GLY A 122 4.91 7.22 12.97
CA GLY A 122 5.08 8.67 13.07
C GLY A 122 5.07 9.42 11.72
N GLY A 123 4.69 8.74 10.63
CA GLY A 123 4.47 9.36 9.33
C GLY A 123 3.26 10.31 9.31
N SER A 124 3.24 11.22 8.34
CA SER A 124 2.14 12.17 8.17
C SER A 124 0.91 11.52 7.51
N MET A 125 -0.28 12.00 7.85
CA MET A 125 -1.50 11.69 7.10
C MET A 125 -1.51 12.49 5.80
N VAL A 126 -1.74 11.81 4.67
CA VAL A 126 -1.77 12.42 3.35
C VAL A 126 -3.12 12.15 2.71
N HIS A 127 -3.76 13.20 2.20
CA HIS A 127 -5.04 13.07 1.53
C HIS A 127 -4.88 12.30 0.20
N PRO A 128 -5.77 11.35 -0.15
CA PRO A 128 -5.67 10.59 -1.39
C PRO A 128 -6.14 11.33 -2.66
N GLN A 129 -6.34 12.66 -2.62
CA GLN A 129 -6.74 13.48 -3.78
C GLN A 129 -5.54 14.24 -4.34
#